data_AF-A0A9P7X1F6-F1
#
_entry.id   AF-A0A9P7X1F6-F1
#
_cell.length_a   1.000
_cell.length_b   1.000
_cell.length_c   1.000
_cell.angle_alpha   90.00
_cell.angle_beta   90.00
_cell.angle_gamma   90.00
#
_symmetry.space_group_name_H-M   'P 1'
#
loop_
_entity.id
_entity.type
_entity.pdbx_description
1 polymer ?
#
loop_
_entity_poly.entity_id
_entity_poly.type
_entity_poly.pdbx_seq_one_letter_code
_entity_poly.pdbx_strand_id
1 'polypeptide(L)'
;MVKSIVAAALLLSIGVRAQVAEYGQCGGSGFTGTTTCVSPYVCTVLNTFYSQCLPGSTTSTTTKGTTSTTTTSTRSSTFTTVSKTTSTTTTSSAPASTTTGTTTTGQEIRADQDPVYHFYLQNSAGTAVLGPESGDGVFTINGTILDNTTGLYLNIGPTTGFSYRKLTFDKTASFSGWALEGDTIITATSSSYGRQLNFVVCETSASTIWTVYLQLGSDVPAGLTCTNYISLHLPCLC
;
A
#
# COMPACT_ATOMS: atom_id res chain seq x y z
N MET A 1 53.47 58.97 4.71
CA MET A 1 52.00 59.05 4.73
C MET A 1 51.47 57.87 3.93
N VAL A 2 50.75 56.98 4.61
CA VAL A 2 50.48 55.58 4.23
C VAL A 2 49.48 55.49 3.07
N LYS A 3 49.79 54.67 2.06
CA LYS A 3 48.89 54.29 0.96
C LYS A 3 47.93 53.20 1.44
N SER A 4 46.63 53.50 1.43
CA SER A 4 45.56 52.54 1.75
C SER A 4 45.40 51.52 0.62
N ILE A 5 45.65 50.25 0.91
CA ILE A 5 45.29 49.12 0.05
C ILE A 5 43.89 48.65 0.49
N VAL A 6 42.90 48.81 -0.38
CA VAL A 6 41.54 48.28 -0.18
C VAL A 6 41.57 46.79 -0.53
N ALA A 7 41.49 45.93 0.49
CA ALA A 7 41.33 44.49 0.32
C ALA A 7 39.84 44.16 0.16
N ALA A 8 39.43 43.69 -1.02
CA ALA A 8 38.11 43.16 -1.26
C ALA A 8 38.02 41.73 -0.68
N ALA A 9 37.23 41.55 0.38
CA ALA A 9 36.95 40.24 0.96
C ALA A 9 35.88 39.52 0.12
N LEU A 10 36.27 38.46 -0.59
CA LEU A 10 35.36 37.56 -1.29
C LEU A 10 34.71 36.63 -0.25
N LEU A 11 33.43 36.83 0.05
CA LEU A 11 32.65 35.95 0.94
C LEU A 11 32.37 34.62 0.22
N LEU A 12 33.05 33.56 0.63
CA LEU A 12 32.76 32.19 0.22
C LEU A 12 31.54 31.68 1.02
N SER A 13 30.37 31.63 0.39
CA SER A 13 29.15 31.06 0.97
C SER A 13 29.29 29.54 1.09
N ILE A 14 29.67 29.05 2.27
CA ILE A 14 29.68 27.62 2.58
C ILE A 14 28.22 27.16 2.71
N GLY A 15 27.69 26.50 1.68
CA GLY A 15 26.35 25.90 1.73
C GLY A 15 26.33 24.71 2.69
N VAL A 16 25.88 24.94 3.93
CA VAL A 16 25.65 23.85 4.90
C VAL A 16 24.47 23.02 4.41
N ARG A 17 24.72 21.75 4.04
CA ARG A 17 23.66 20.77 3.81
C ARG A 17 23.21 20.22 5.16
N ALA A 18 22.15 20.79 5.72
CA ALA A 18 21.57 20.31 6.98
C ALA A 18 20.99 18.90 6.79
N GLN A 19 21.47 17.94 7.57
CA GLN A 19 20.88 16.60 7.62
C GLN A 19 19.48 16.65 8.25
N VAL A 20 18.61 15.73 7.85
CA VAL A 20 17.22 15.65 8.34
C VAL A 20 17.20 14.98 9.71
N ALA A 21 16.57 15.63 10.69
CA ALA A 21 16.41 15.08 12.04
C ALA A 21 15.50 13.83 12.05
N GLU A 22 15.49 13.10 13.16
CA GLU A 22 14.55 12.00 13.38
C GLU A 22 13.11 12.44 13.07
N TYR A 23 12.36 11.56 12.41
CA TYR A 23 11.00 11.78 11.93
C TYR A 23 10.83 12.89 10.88
N GLY A 24 11.90 13.54 10.43
CA GLY A 24 11.83 14.51 9.34
C GLY A 24 11.67 13.85 7.97
N GLN A 25 11.12 14.61 7.01
CA GLN A 25 11.00 14.17 5.62
C GLN A 25 12.38 14.17 4.95
N CYS A 26 12.74 13.06 4.32
CA CYS A 26 14.01 12.83 3.65
C CYS A 26 13.84 12.36 2.20
N GLY A 27 12.61 12.34 1.68
CA GLY A 27 12.34 11.89 0.32
C GLY A 27 10.87 11.98 -0.04
N GLY A 28 10.57 11.59 -1.28
CA GLY A 28 9.25 11.65 -1.87
C GLY A 28 9.20 12.43 -3.19
N SER A 29 8.22 12.12 -4.02
CA SER A 29 7.96 12.82 -5.28
C SER A 29 7.72 14.31 -5.03
N GLY A 30 8.51 15.16 -5.68
CA GLY A 30 8.47 16.62 -5.50
C GLY A 30 9.25 17.16 -4.29
N PHE A 31 9.86 16.29 -3.46
CA PHE A 31 10.69 16.73 -2.34
C PHE A 31 12.05 17.25 -2.83
N THR A 32 12.33 18.53 -2.62
CA THR A 32 13.61 19.18 -2.98
C THR A 32 14.55 19.39 -1.80
N GLY A 33 14.19 18.88 -0.62
CA GLY A 33 14.96 18.99 0.61
C GLY A 33 16.14 18.02 0.68
N THR A 34 16.81 17.97 1.83
CA THR A 34 17.94 17.06 2.03
C THR A 34 17.46 15.63 2.19
N THR A 35 18.08 14.69 1.46
CA THR A 35 17.68 13.27 1.48
C THR A 35 18.46 12.43 2.49
N THR A 36 19.36 13.07 3.24
CA THR A 36 20.26 12.42 4.19
C THR A 36 19.78 12.68 5.61
N CYS A 37 19.45 11.61 6.32
CA CYS A 37 19.11 11.66 7.74
C CYS A 37 20.36 11.87 8.61
N VAL A 38 20.19 12.49 9.77
CA VAL A 38 21.20 12.53 10.83
C VAL A 38 21.46 11.08 11.28
N SER A 39 22.73 10.71 11.47
CA SER A 39 23.04 9.38 12.03
C SER A 39 22.50 9.27 13.46
N PRO A 40 21.81 8.19 13.87
CA PRO A 40 21.76 6.85 13.28
C PRO A 40 20.51 6.54 12.41
N TYR A 41 19.78 7.56 11.98
CA TYR A 41 18.50 7.40 11.30
C TYR A 41 18.68 7.08 9.81
N VAL A 42 17.73 6.33 9.24
CA VAL A 42 17.69 5.91 7.85
C VAL A 42 16.46 6.49 7.18
N CYS A 43 16.61 6.94 5.93
CA CYS A 43 15.48 7.46 5.17
C CYS A 43 14.61 6.30 4.67
N THR A 44 13.46 6.10 5.30
CA THR A 44 12.51 5.03 4.98
C THR A 44 11.36 5.60 4.16
N VAL A 45 11.10 5.04 2.98
CA VAL A 45 9.97 5.43 2.15
C VAL A 45 8.67 5.00 2.84
N LEU A 46 7.74 5.93 3.05
CA LEU A 46 6.41 5.63 3.61
C LEU A 46 5.33 5.65 2.52
N ASN A 47 5.46 6.54 1.53
CA ASN A 47 4.65 6.56 0.32
C ASN A 47 5.38 7.29 -0.83
N THR A 48 4.76 7.33 -2.01
CA THR A 48 5.31 7.94 -3.24
C THR A 48 5.76 9.40 -3.07
N PHE A 49 5.11 10.16 -2.18
CA PHE A 49 5.38 11.58 -1.95
C PHE A 49 6.13 11.86 -0.64
N TYR A 50 6.42 10.84 0.18
CA TYR A 50 6.96 11.03 1.52
C TYR A 50 7.83 9.86 1.98
N SER A 51 9.08 10.18 2.32
CA SER A 51 10.01 9.31 3.03
C SER A 51 10.42 9.97 4.34
N GLN A 52 10.55 9.20 5.42
CA GLN A 52 10.83 9.70 6.77
C GLN A 52 12.11 9.11 7.36
N CYS A 53 12.87 9.91 8.10
CA CYS A 53 14.01 9.43 8.88
C CYS A 53 13.54 8.63 10.10
N LEU A 54 13.82 7.33 10.12
CA LEU A 54 13.46 6.43 11.22
C LEU A 54 14.71 5.74 11.79
N PRO A 55 14.69 5.26 13.05
CA PRO A 55 15.80 4.48 13.60
C PRO A 55 16.10 3.25 12.75
N GLY A 56 17.34 3.14 12.25
CA GLY A 56 17.75 1.97 11.48
C GLY A 56 17.80 0.73 12.36
N SER A 57 17.03 -0.30 12.05
CA SER A 57 17.30 -1.64 12.58
C SER A 57 18.63 -2.11 11.99
N THR A 58 19.65 -2.26 12.83
CA THR A 58 20.98 -2.65 12.42
C THR A 58 20.94 -4.04 11.77
N THR A 59 21.09 -4.10 10.46
CA THR A 59 21.61 -5.30 9.78
C THR A 59 22.69 -4.84 8.81
N SER A 60 23.94 -5.08 9.21
CA SER A 60 25.16 -4.82 8.46
C SER A 60 25.04 -5.30 7.01
N THR A 61 25.01 -4.37 6.07
CA THR A 61 25.14 -4.68 4.64
C THR A 61 26.62 -4.73 4.31
N THR A 62 27.16 -5.94 4.14
CA THR A 62 28.48 -6.16 3.56
C THR A 62 28.48 -5.70 2.11
N THR A 63 29.28 -4.67 1.84
CA THR A 63 29.62 -4.10 0.54
C THR A 63 30.09 -5.17 -0.45
N LYS A 64 29.42 -5.29 -1.59
CA LYS A 64 30.06 -5.73 -2.83
C LYS A 64 29.51 -4.89 -3.99
N GLY A 65 30.35 -3.98 -4.47
CA GLY A 65 29.99 -3.03 -5.52
C GLY A 65 29.79 -3.69 -6.88
N THR A 66 29.08 -3.00 -7.76
CA THR A 66 29.27 -3.07 -9.21
C THR A 66 28.79 -1.76 -9.84
N THR A 67 29.74 -1.10 -10.50
CA THR A 67 29.68 0.04 -11.40
C THR A 67 28.71 -0.17 -12.57
N SER A 68 27.93 0.86 -12.96
CA SER A 68 27.41 1.17 -14.32
C SER A 68 26.11 2.00 -14.22
N THR A 69 25.74 2.96 -15.08
CA THR A 69 26.41 3.83 -16.04
C THR A 69 25.39 4.96 -16.30
N THR A 70 25.88 6.18 -16.43
CA THR A 70 25.12 7.38 -16.82
C THR A 70 24.44 7.18 -18.18
N THR A 71 23.12 7.36 -18.26
CA THR A 71 22.46 7.72 -19.53
C THR A 71 21.44 8.83 -19.31
N THR A 72 21.84 10.00 -19.74
CA THR A 72 21.06 11.19 -20.03
C THR A 72 20.03 10.88 -21.12
N SER A 73 18.76 11.23 -20.91
CA SER A 73 17.84 11.43 -22.03
C SER A 73 16.87 12.56 -21.72
N THR A 74 17.18 13.71 -22.31
CA THR A 74 16.32 14.88 -22.47
C THR A 74 15.25 14.57 -23.51
N ARG A 75 13.96 14.63 -23.15
CA ARG A 75 12.92 15.04 -24.09
C ARG A 75 11.73 15.67 -23.40
N SER A 76 11.51 16.92 -23.79
CA SER A 76 10.38 17.78 -23.49
C SER A 76 9.18 17.43 -24.38
N SER A 77 7.99 17.39 -23.78
CA SER A 77 6.68 17.59 -24.42
C SER A 77 5.65 17.84 -23.30
N THR A 78 5.44 19.10 -22.92
CA THR A 78 4.25 19.90 -23.29
C THR A 78 2.93 19.21 -22.99
N PHE A 79 2.41 19.40 -21.77
CA PHE A 79 0.97 19.31 -21.49
C PHE A 79 0.52 20.55 -20.73
N THR A 80 -0.63 21.03 -21.20
CA THR A 80 -1.21 22.35 -20.99
C THR A 80 -1.75 22.50 -19.58
N THR A 81 -1.42 23.62 -18.96
CA THR A 81 -1.98 24.12 -17.71
C THR A 81 -3.45 24.50 -17.90
N VAL A 82 -4.35 23.91 -17.10
CA VAL A 82 -5.59 24.57 -16.68
C VAL A 82 -5.60 24.53 -15.16
N SER A 83 -5.49 25.71 -14.55
CA SER A 83 -5.62 25.93 -13.11
C SER A 83 -7.02 26.49 -12.77
N LYS A 84 -7.30 26.53 -11.46
CA LYS A 84 -8.44 27.11 -10.71
C LYS A 84 -9.56 26.07 -10.42
N THR A 85 -9.98 25.80 -9.18
CA THR A 85 -10.20 26.71 -8.04
C THR A 85 -10.38 25.92 -6.71
N THR A 86 -9.71 26.39 -5.66
CA THR A 86 -10.12 26.51 -4.24
C THR A 86 -10.76 25.33 -3.47
N SER A 87 -10.00 24.93 -2.44
CA SER A 87 -10.40 24.42 -1.12
C SER A 87 -11.85 24.58 -0.65
N THR A 88 -12.44 23.49 -0.16
CA THR A 88 -13.18 23.47 1.12
C THR A 88 -13.12 22.08 1.75
N THR A 89 -12.58 22.03 2.95
CA THR A 89 -12.85 21.04 3.99
C THR A 89 -14.35 20.94 4.25
N THR A 90 -14.90 19.73 4.10
CA THR A 90 -16.10 19.33 4.83
C THR A 90 -15.84 17.95 5.42
N THR A 91 -15.47 17.95 6.70
CA THR A 91 -15.76 16.87 7.63
C THR A 91 -17.25 16.56 7.57
N SER A 92 -17.61 15.48 6.89
CA SER A 92 -18.88 14.80 7.08
C SER A 92 -18.57 13.42 7.60
N SER A 93 -18.43 13.33 8.93
CA SER A 93 -18.60 12.12 9.70
C SER A 93 -20.03 11.60 9.46
N ALA A 94 -20.19 10.80 8.42
CA ALA A 94 -21.36 9.94 8.26
C ALA A 94 -21.21 8.77 9.25
N PRO A 95 -22.27 8.37 9.96
CA PRO A 95 -22.20 7.20 10.82
C PRO A 95 -21.95 5.98 9.92
N ALA A 96 -20.80 5.32 10.11
CA ALA A 96 -20.47 4.05 9.49
C ALA A 96 -21.53 3.03 9.89
N SER A 97 -22.53 2.87 9.01
CA SER A 97 -23.58 1.88 9.17
C SER A 97 -23.05 0.60 8.56
N THR A 98 -22.50 -0.29 9.40
CA THR A 98 -22.27 -1.68 9.06
C THR A 98 -23.61 -2.28 8.62
N THR A 99 -23.85 -2.36 7.32
CA THR A 99 -25.13 -2.84 6.80
C THR A 99 -25.06 -4.35 6.74
N THR A 100 -25.31 -4.98 7.88
CA THR A 100 -25.51 -6.44 7.94
C THR A 100 -26.90 -6.73 7.38
N GLY A 101 -27.03 -6.95 6.07
CA GLY A 101 -28.32 -7.41 5.53
C GLY A 101 -28.59 -7.26 4.02
N THR A 102 -27.80 -6.50 3.26
CA THR A 102 -28.03 -6.38 1.81
C THR A 102 -27.17 -7.40 1.06
N THR A 103 -27.81 -8.45 0.56
CA THR A 103 -27.13 -9.41 -0.32
C THR A 103 -26.69 -8.67 -1.58
N THR A 104 -25.39 -8.64 -1.82
CA THR A 104 -24.82 -8.02 -3.02
C THR A 104 -24.31 -9.13 -3.91
N THR A 105 -24.95 -9.34 -5.07
CA THR A 105 -24.65 -10.43 -6.00
C THR A 105 -24.07 -9.86 -7.29
N GLY A 106 -23.20 -10.62 -7.95
CA GLY A 106 -22.69 -10.28 -9.26
C GLY A 106 -21.57 -9.24 -9.25
N GLN A 107 -20.84 -9.10 -8.13
CA GLN A 107 -19.82 -8.05 -7.98
C GLN A 107 -18.42 -8.61 -8.09
N GLU A 108 -17.54 -7.92 -8.80
CA GLU A 108 -16.10 -8.12 -8.66
C GLU A 108 -15.62 -7.57 -7.31
N ILE A 109 -14.43 -7.99 -6.88
CA ILE A 109 -13.74 -7.42 -5.72
C ILE A 109 -12.33 -7.05 -6.18
N ARG A 110 -11.85 -5.84 -5.89
CA ARG A 110 -10.54 -5.35 -6.33
C ARG A 110 -9.81 -4.57 -5.25
N ALA A 111 -8.50 -4.42 -5.42
CA ALA A 111 -7.70 -3.53 -4.58
C ALA A 111 -7.63 -2.11 -5.17
N ASP A 112 -7.60 -1.11 -4.30
CA ASP A 112 -7.57 0.31 -4.62
C ASP A 112 -6.22 0.99 -4.30
N GLN A 113 -5.20 0.22 -3.89
CA GLN A 113 -3.84 0.71 -3.66
C GLN A 113 -2.77 -0.03 -4.46
N ASP A 114 -1.69 0.68 -4.78
CA ASP A 114 -0.45 0.09 -5.28
C ASP A 114 0.15 -0.94 -4.29
N PRO A 115 0.86 -1.98 -4.77
CA PRO A 115 1.20 -2.26 -6.18
C PRO A 115 0.12 -3.05 -6.93
N VAL A 116 -1.00 -3.37 -6.28
CA VAL A 116 -2.08 -4.21 -6.80
C VAL A 116 -3.31 -3.40 -7.20
N TYR A 117 -3.13 -2.10 -7.49
CA TYR A 117 -4.21 -1.22 -7.93
C TYR A 117 -4.88 -1.82 -9.18
N HIS A 118 -6.21 -1.91 -9.16
CA HIS A 118 -6.99 -2.56 -10.23
C HIS A 118 -6.68 -4.04 -10.46
N PHE A 119 -6.13 -4.73 -9.47
CA PHE A 119 -6.12 -6.19 -9.48
C PHE A 119 -7.35 -6.72 -8.76
N TYR A 120 -7.90 -7.79 -9.31
CA TYR A 120 -9.18 -8.37 -8.94
C TYR A 120 -8.96 -9.67 -8.18
N LEU A 121 -9.83 -9.95 -7.21
CA LEU A 121 -9.83 -11.18 -6.43
C LEU A 121 -10.17 -12.37 -7.33
N GLN A 122 -9.33 -13.40 -7.27
CA GLN A 122 -9.43 -14.59 -8.09
C GLN A 122 -9.20 -15.83 -7.24
N ASN A 123 -9.79 -16.93 -7.71
CA ASN A 123 -9.47 -18.25 -7.21
C ASN A 123 -8.36 -18.88 -8.06
N SER A 124 -7.17 -19.04 -7.48
CA SER A 124 -6.07 -19.80 -8.09
C SER A 124 -5.86 -21.11 -7.34
N ALA A 125 -6.45 -22.19 -7.85
CA ALA A 125 -6.36 -23.54 -7.28
C ALA A 125 -6.68 -23.60 -5.77
N GLY A 126 -7.73 -22.89 -5.32
CA GLY A 126 -8.16 -22.83 -3.92
C GLY A 126 -7.41 -21.80 -3.07
N THR A 127 -6.45 -21.08 -3.63
CA THR A 127 -5.79 -19.95 -2.97
C THR A 127 -6.38 -18.64 -3.49
N ALA A 128 -6.70 -17.73 -2.57
CA ALA A 128 -7.15 -16.40 -2.95
C ALA A 128 -5.96 -15.55 -3.42
N VAL A 129 -6.06 -15.01 -4.62
CA VAL A 129 -5.05 -14.15 -5.24
C VAL A 129 -5.67 -12.87 -5.79
N LEU A 130 -4.86 -11.84 -5.97
CA LEU A 130 -5.17 -10.67 -6.81
C LEU A 130 -4.42 -10.78 -8.12
N GLY A 131 -5.09 -10.48 -9.23
CA GLY A 131 -4.49 -10.49 -10.56
C GLY A 131 -5.23 -9.62 -11.58
N PRO A 132 -4.86 -9.71 -12.87
CA PRO A 132 -5.49 -8.94 -13.94
C PRO A 132 -6.97 -9.31 -14.12
N GLU A 133 -7.77 -8.36 -14.62
CA GLU A 133 -9.21 -8.50 -14.85
C GLU A 133 -9.61 -9.75 -15.64
N SER A 134 -8.77 -10.24 -16.55
CA SER A 134 -9.07 -11.46 -17.34
C SER A 134 -9.26 -12.75 -16.52
N GLY A 135 -8.90 -12.75 -15.24
CA GLY A 135 -9.07 -13.88 -14.31
C GLY A 135 -9.96 -13.55 -13.11
N ASP A 136 -10.68 -12.45 -13.15
CA ASP A 136 -11.54 -11.98 -12.07
C ASP A 136 -12.58 -13.03 -11.63
N GLY A 137 -12.96 -12.95 -10.36
CA GLY A 137 -14.13 -13.64 -9.83
C GLY A 137 -15.31 -12.70 -9.70
N VAL A 138 -16.51 -13.26 -9.85
CA VAL A 138 -17.77 -12.55 -9.61
C VAL A 138 -18.43 -13.13 -8.38
N PHE A 139 -18.68 -12.30 -7.38
CA PHE A 139 -19.01 -12.73 -6.03
C PHE A 139 -20.43 -12.38 -5.58
N THR A 140 -20.97 -13.21 -4.69
CA THR A 140 -22.14 -12.90 -3.86
C THR A 140 -21.69 -12.73 -2.41
N ILE A 141 -22.05 -11.60 -1.81
CA ILE A 141 -21.68 -11.20 -0.46
C ILE A 141 -22.94 -11.14 0.41
N ASN A 142 -23.02 -12.03 1.39
CA ASN A 142 -24.11 -12.09 2.37
C ASN A 142 -23.66 -12.89 3.61
N GLY A 143 -22.83 -12.29 4.47
CA GLY A 143 -22.16 -13.01 5.57
C GLY A 143 -21.03 -13.92 5.10
N THR A 144 -21.18 -14.54 3.93
CA THR A 144 -20.15 -15.26 3.20
C THR A 144 -19.76 -14.48 1.94
N ILE A 145 -18.64 -14.84 1.32
CA ILE A 145 -18.26 -14.38 -0.02
C ILE A 145 -18.20 -15.64 -0.90
N LEU A 146 -19.19 -15.81 -1.77
CA LEU A 146 -19.33 -16.94 -2.70
C LEU A 146 -18.84 -16.50 -4.07
N ASP A 147 -17.86 -17.20 -4.64
CA ASP A 147 -17.53 -17.11 -6.06
C ASP A 147 -18.66 -17.78 -6.86
N ASN A 148 -19.39 -16.99 -7.64
CA ASN A 148 -20.54 -17.47 -8.43
C ASN A 148 -20.10 -18.34 -9.62
N THR A 149 -18.85 -18.20 -10.08
CA THR A 149 -18.30 -18.98 -11.19
C THR A 149 -17.90 -20.38 -10.74
N THR A 150 -17.21 -20.47 -9.60
CA THR A 150 -16.66 -21.75 -9.11
C THR A 150 -17.52 -22.43 -8.05
N GLY A 151 -18.46 -21.70 -7.43
CA GLY A 151 -19.27 -22.20 -6.32
C GLY A 151 -18.47 -22.39 -5.02
N LEU A 152 -17.31 -21.74 -4.90
CA LEU A 152 -16.44 -21.82 -3.74
C LEU A 152 -16.58 -20.58 -2.85
N TYR A 153 -16.46 -20.78 -1.55
CA TYR A 153 -16.52 -19.73 -0.55
C TYR A 153 -15.12 -19.27 -0.17
N LEU A 154 -14.94 -17.95 -0.11
CA LEU A 154 -13.75 -17.35 0.48
C LEU A 154 -13.76 -17.55 2.00
N ASN A 155 -12.76 -18.26 2.49
CA ASN A 155 -12.59 -18.58 3.90
C ASN A 155 -11.32 -17.96 4.46
N ILE A 156 -11.34 -17.76 5.77
CA ILE A 156 -10.15 -17.39 6.55
C ILE A 156 -9.56 -18.68 7.12
N GLY A 157 -8.31 -18.97 6.77
CA GLY A 157 -7.58 -20.14 7.25
C GLY A 157 -7.42 -20.15 8.78
N PRO A 158 -6.93 -21.27 9.34
CA PRO A 158 -6.82 -21.45 10.78
C PRO A 158 -5.84 -20.47 11.41
N THR A 159 -5.89 -20.34 12.74
CA THR A 159 -4.90 -19.58 13.51
C THR A 159 -3.55 -20.29 13.52
N THR A 160 -2.51 -19.60 13.04
CA THR A 160 -1.16 -20.16 12.81
C THR A 160 -0.06 -19.50 13.64
N GLY A 161 -0.41 -18.80 14.72
CA GLY A 161 0.56 -18.10 15.58
C GLY A 161 1.11 -16.78 15.01
N PHE A 162 0.90 -16.51 13.72
CA PHE A 162 1.17 -15.22 13.09
C PHE A 162 -0.04 -14.29 13.15
N SER A 163 0.18 -13.00 12.97
CA SER A 163 -0.85 -11.97 12.86
C SER A 163 -1.32 -11.72 11.42
N TYR A 164 -1.25 -12.75 10.57
CA TYR A 164 -1.97 -12.82 9.29
C TYR A 164 -2.67 -14.17 9.14
N ARG A 165 -3.66 -14.27 8.24
CA ARG A 165 -4.35 -15.53 7.92
C ARG A 165 -4.39 -15.74 6.41
N LYS A 166 -4.06 -16.97 5.98
CA LYS A 166 -4.23 -17.36 4.57
C LYS A 166 -5.70 -17.33 4.22
N LEU A 167 -6.03 -16.79 3.05
CA LEU A 167 -7.37 -16.89 2.49
C LEU A 167 -7.43 -18.05 1.49
N THR A 168 -8.53 -18.81 1.54
CA THR A 168 -8.75 -19.99 0.70
C THR A 168 -10.13 -19.95 0.05
N PHE A 169 -10.26 -20.62 -1.08
CA PHE A 169 -11.54 -20.89 -1.73
C PHE A 169 -11.88 -22.38 -1.58
N ASP A 170 -12.92 -22.68 -0.82
CA ASP A 170 -13.34 -24.06 -0.54
C ASP A 170 -14.84 -24.25 -0.77
N LYS A 171 -15.28 -25.49 -0.98
CA LYS A 171 -16.71 -25.80 -1.20
C LYS A 171 -17.60 -25.49 0.01
N THR A 172 -17.02 -25.39 1.20
CA THR A 172 -17.73 -25.14 2.44
C THR A 172 -17.39 -23.75 2.95
N ALA A 173 -18.40 -22.97 3.31
CA ALA A 173 -18.22 -21.72 4.04
C ALA A 173 -17.85 -22.02 5.50
N SER A 174 -16.54 -22.05 5.80
CA SER A 174 -16.03 -22.19 7.17
C SER A 174 -15.99 -20.85 7.92
N PHE A 175 -16.17 -19.73 7.20
CA PHE A 175 -16.33 -18.41 7.78
C PHE A 175 -17.56 -17.69 7.19
N SER A 176 -18.43 -17.19 8.06
CA SER A 176 -19.68 -16.50 7.72
C SER A 176 -19.78 -15.11 8.35
N GLY A 177 -18.63 -14.47 8.59
CA GLY A 177 -18.53 -13.13 9.15
C GLY A 177 -18.00 -12.08 8.17
N TRP A 178 -18.11 -12.27 6.86
CA TRP A 178 -17.80 -11.25 5.87
C TRP A 178 -18.93 -10.21 5.78
N ALA A 179 -18.56 -8.95 5.58
CA ALA A 179 -19.51 -7.85 5.44
C ALA A 179 -18.94 -6.75 4.55
N LEU A 180 -19.79 -5.76 4.28
CA LEU A 180 -19.42 -4.52 3.61
C LEU A 180 -19.53 -3.33 4.57
N GLU A 181 -18.56 -2.44 4.51
CA GLU A 181 -18.67 -1.09 5.04
C GLU A 181 -18.52 -0.10 3.89
N GLY A 182 -19.64 0.48 3.47
CA GLY A 182 -19.69 1.13 2.15
C GLY A 182 -19.46 0.07 1.05
N ASP A 183 -18.43 0.27 0.23
CA ASP A 183 -17.96 -0.70 -0.77
C ASP A 183 -16.80 -1.57 -0.27
N THR A 184 -16.28 -1.32 0.93
CA THR A 184 -15.08 -1.98 1.46
C THR A 184 -15.43 -3.34 2.03
N ILE A 185 -14.70 -4.37 1.63
CA ILE A 185 -14.77 -5.72 2.19
C ILE A 185 -14.16 -5.71 3.59
N ILE A 186 -14.95 -6.14 4.56
CA ILE A 186 -14.53 -6.25 5.95
C ILE A 186 -14.92 -7.61 6.54
N THR A 187 -14.27 -8.01 7.63
CA THR A 187 -14.90 -8.91 8.58
C THR A 187 -15.85 -8.11 9.47
N ALA A 188 -17.04 -8.62 9.74
CA ALA A 188 -18.04 -7.96 10.57
C ALA A 188 -17.54 -7.82 12.02
N THR A 189 -17.94 -6.73 12.69
CA THR A 189 -17.60 -6.49 14.10
C THR A 189 -17.99 -7.64 15.04
N SER A 190 -19.07 -8.35 14.71
CA SER A 190 -19.56 -9.52 15.46
C SER A 190 -18.87 -10.84 15.08
N SER A 191 -17.94 -10.84 14.12
CA SER A 191 -17.23 -12.03 13.69
C SER A 191 -16.18 -12.46 14.72
N SER A 192 -15.70 -13.70 14.62
CA SER A 192 -14.60 -14.22 15.46
C SER A 192 -13.29 -13.45 15.34
N TYR A 193 -13.14 -12.62 14.31
CA TYR A 193 -11.95 -11.78 14.07
C TYR A 193 -12.19 -10.30 14.40
N GLY A 194 -13.40 -9.94 14.88
CA GLY A 194 -13.82 -8.56 15.03
C GLY A 194 -13.86 -7.84 13.67
N ARG A 195 -13.84 -6.50 13.68
CA ARG A 195 -13.81 -5.70 12.46
C ARG A 195 -12.38 -5.59 11.91
N GLN A 196 -12.13 -6.22 10.77
CA GLN A 196 -10.86 -6.14 10.02
C GLN A 196 -11.14 -5.72 8.59
N LEU A 197 -10.26 -4.88 8.03
CA LEU A 197 -10.35 -4.39 6.65
C LEU A 197 -8.99 -4.39 5.93
N ASN A 198 -7.94 -4.76 6.65
CA ASN A 198 -6.58 -4.72 6.15
C ASN A 198 -6.18 -6.12 5.65
N PHE A 199 -5.55 -6.14 4.51
CA PHE A 199 -5.02 -7.33 3.87
C PHE A 199 -3.52 -7.17 3.64
N VAL A 200 -2.81 -8.28 3.72
CA VAL A 200 -1.43 -8.39 3.22
C VAL A 200 -1.50 -9.08 1.87
N VAL A 201 -0.77 -8.56 0.90
CA VAL A 201 -0.62 -9.17 -0.42
C VAL A 201 0.85 -9.48 -0.66
N CYS A 202 1.16 -10.63 -1.23
CA CYS A 202 2.53 -11.05 -1.49
C CYS A 202 2.72 -11.49 -2.92
N GLU A 203 3.81 -11.04 -3.56
CA GLU A 203 4.17 -11.45 -4.92
C GLU A 203 4.29 -12.97 -5.01
N THR A 204 3.75 -13.52 -6.09
CA THR A 204 4.03 -14.90 -6.48
C THR A 204 5.19 -14.94 -7.48
N SER A 205 5.55 -16.14 -7.95
CA SER A 205 6.51 -16.28 -9.05
C SER A 205 6.01 -15.67 -10.37
N ALA A 206 4.71 -15.43 -10.51
CA ALA A 206 4.13 -14.63 -11.58
C ALA A 206 3.98 -13.18 -11.10
N SER A 207 4.68 -12.24 -11.73
CA SER A 207 4.71 -10.82 -11.31
C SER A 207 3.36 -10.11 -11.34
N THR A 208 2.38 -10.66 -12.04
CA THR A 208 1.01 -10.13 -12.13
C THR A 208 0.04 -10.79 -11.16
N ILE A 209 0.47 -11.75 -10.35
CA ILE A 209 -0.38 -12.48 -9.40
C ILE A 209 0.18 -12.34 -8.00
N TRP A 210 -0.70 -11.97 -7.07
CA TRP A 210 -0.36 -11.71 -5.67
C TRP A 210 -1.23 -12.54 -4.75
N THR A 211 -0.65 -13.28 -3.82
CA THR A 211 -1.44 -14.04 -2.83
C THR A 211 -2.00 -13.11 -1.76
N VAL A 212 -3.27 -13.29 -1.37
CA VAL A 212 -3.96 -12.44 -0.39
C VAL A 212 -4.07 -13.13 0.96
N TYR A 213 -3.83 -12.35 2.02
CA TYR A 213 -3.97 -12.75 3.41
C TYR A 213 -4.78 -11.71 4.16
N LEU A 214 -5.60 -12.13 5.14
CA LEU A 214 -6.20 -11.21 6.10
C LEU A 214 -5.15 -10.77 7.10
N GLN A 215 -5.00 -9.47 7.31
CA GLN A 215 -4.04 -8.91 8.26
C GLN A 215 -4.73 -8.69 9.62
N LEU A 216 -4.16 -9.28 10.67
CA LEU A 216 -4.62 -9.13 12.06
C LEU A 216 -3.62 -8.37 12.95
N GLY A 217 -2.44 -8.05 12.40
CA GLY A 217 -1.35 -7.35 13.07
C GLY A 217 -0.24 -7.01 12.07
N SER A 218 1.02 -7.10 12.47
CA SER A 218 2.15 -6.63 11.65
C SER A 218 2.96 -7.73 10.95
N ASP A 219 2.66 -9.00 11.20
CA ASP A 219 3.39 -10.10 10.58
C ASP A 219 3.07 -10.20 9.09
N VAL A 220 4.06 -10.62 8.30
CA VAL A 220 3.92 -10.93 6.89
C VAL A 220 4.59 -12.28 6.59
N PRO A 221 4.14 -13.02 5.55
CA PRO A 221 4.80 -14.23 5.11
C PRO A 221 6.30 -14.05 4.87
N ALA A 222 7.12 -14.89 5.49
CA ALA A 222 8.57 -14.84 5.34
C ALA A 222 9.00 -15.32 3.95
N GLY A 223 10.05 -14.69 3.40
CA GLY A 223 10.65 -15.07 2.12
C GLY A 223 9.88 -14.63 0.87
N LEU A 224 8.84 -13.80 1.04
CA LEU A 224 8.08 -13.19 -0.05
C LEU A 224 8.17 -11.66 0.01
N THR A 225 8.08 -11.00 -1.13
CA THR A 225 7.85 -9.56 -1.20
C THR A 225 6.38 -9.30 -0.93
N CYS A 226 6.07 -8.63 0.19
CA CYS A 226 4.70 -8.37 0.58
C CYS A 226 4.45 -6.88 0.83
N THR A 227 3.22 -6.45 0.56
CA THR A 227 2.68 -5.13 0.91
C THR A 227 1.58 -5.33 1.94
N ASN A 228 1.58 -4.50 2.98
CA ASN A 228 0.60 -4.49 4.05
C ASN A 228 -0.46 -3.40 3.83
N TYR A 229 -1.55 -3.48 4.60
CA TYR A 229 -2.61 -2.46 4.63
C TYR A 229 -3.28 -2.20 3.27
N ILE A 230 -3.46 -3.26 2.48
CA ILE A 230 -4.33 -3.23 1.31
C ILE A 230 -5.78 -3.33 1.77
N SER A 231 -6.69 -2.57 1.16
CA SER A 231 -8.13 -2.79 1.29
C SER A 231 -8.71 -3.36 0.00
N LEU A 232 -9.79 -4.11 0.16
CA LEU A 232 -10.53 -4.71 -0.95
C LEU A 232 -11.89 -4.04 -1.04
N HIS A 233 -12.30 -3.72 -2.25
CA HIS A 233 -13.50 -2.94 -2.52
C HIS A 233 -14.31 -3.58 -3.64
N LEU A 234 -15.62 -3.35 -3.61
CA LEU A 234 -16.43 -3.50 -4.80
C LEU A 234 -16.05 -2.43 -5.80
N PRO A 235 -16.07 -2.71 -7.13
CA PRO A 235 -16.01 -1.65 -8.10
C PRO A 235 -17.21 -0.72 -7.85
N CYS A 236 -16.95 0.57 -7.64
CA CYS A 236 -18.02 1.53 -7.44
C CYS A 236 -19.04 1.38 -8.59
N LEU A 237 -20.32 1.20 -8.24
CA LEU A 237 -21.41 1.28 -9.19
C LEU A 237 -21.46 2.72 -9.70
N CYS A 238 -20.89 2.97 -10.89
CA CYS A 238 -20.99 4.24 -11.59
C CYS A 238 -22.44 4.59 -11.92
#